data_AF-A0A936F3T6-F1
#
_entry.id   AF-A0A936F3T6-F1
#
_cell.length_a   1.000
_cell.length_b   1.000
_cell.length_c   1.000
_cell.angle_alpha   90.00
_cell.angle_beta   90.00
_cell.angle_gamma   90.00
#
_symmetry.space_group_name_H-M   'P 1'
#
loop_
_entity.id
_entity.type
_entity.pdbx_description
1 polymer ?
#
loop_
_entity_poly.entity_id
_entity_poly.type
_entity_poly.pdbx_seq_one_letter_code
_entity_poly.pdbx_strand_id
1 'polypeptide(L)' 'MTERKRGGGSYLMVFGLIGLLFIGIMVVAYQLSRRANPVMLDDQGRPQPTSRS' A
#
# COMPACT_ATOMS: atom_id res chain seq x y z
N MET A 1 42.02 -17.24 0.47
CA MET A 1 41.58 -15.90 0.92
C MET A 1 40.06 -15.87 0.82
N THR A 2 39.35 -16.22 1.90
CA THR A 2 37.87 -16.27 1.93
C THR A 2 37.35 -14.96 2.48
N GLU A 3 37.14 -13.99 1.58
CA GLU A 3 36.47 -12.73 1.92
C GLU A 3 35.06 -13.02 2.43
N ARG A 4 34.83 -12.70 3.70
CA ARG A 4 33.50 -12.73 4.30
C ARG A 4 32.67 -11.63 3.64
N LYS A 5 31.74 -12.00 2.74
CA LYS A 5 30.60 -11.17 2.34
C LYS A 5 29.72 -10.87 3.57
N ARG A 6 30.17 -10.00 4.45
CA ARG A 6 29.45 -9.60 5.67
C ARG A 6 29.07 -8.13 5.53
N GLY A 7 27.81 -7.88 5.21
CA GLY A 7 27.24 -6.53 5.42
C GLY A 7 26.12 -6.15 4.46
N GLY A 8 26.24 -6.41 3.16
CA GLY A 8 25.30 -5.85 2.17
C GLY A 8 23.89 -6.46 2.18
N GLY A 9 23.79 -7.79 2.35
CA GLY A 9 22.52 -8.51 2.20
C GLY A 9 21.50 -8.22 3.30
N SER A 10 21.94 -7.98 4.53
CA SER A 10 21.07 -7.68 5.66
C SER A 10 20.38 -6.32 5.51
N TYR A 11 21.09 -5.30 5.03
CA TYR A 11 20.48 -4.00 4.77
C TYR A 11 19.46 -4.09 3.64
N LEU A 12 19.79 -4.80 2.55
CA LEU A 12 18.86 -5.01 1.44
C LEU A 12 17.57 -5.71 1.90
N MET A 13 17.70 -6.72 2.75
CA MET A 13 16.55 -7.45 3.33
C MET A 13 15.68 -6.55 4.21
N VAL A 14 16.30 -5.71 5.06
CA VAL A 14 15.57 -4.77 5.93
C VAL A 14 14.84 -3.70 5.10
N PHE A 15 15.51 -3.10 4.11
CA PHE A 15 14.87 -2.14 3.22
C PHE A 15 13.71 -2.77 2.42
N GLY A 16 13.86 -4.01 1.96
CA GLY A 16 12.79 -4.76 1.31
C GLY A 16 11.58 -4.99 2.23
N LEU A 17 11.82 -5.36 3.49
CA LEU A 17 10.76 -5.53 4.51
C LEU A 17 10.03 -4.21 4.81
N ILE A 18 10.76 -3.10 4.93
CA ILE A 18 10.16 -1.77 5.13
C ILE A 18 9.29 -1.38 3.94
N GLY A 19 9.77 -1.62 2.71
CA GLY A 19 8.99 -1.38 1.50
C GLY A 19 7.70 -2.22 1.46
N LEU A 20 7.81 -3.51 1.77
CA LEU A 20 6.65 -4.41 1.84
C LEU A 20 5.64 -3.97 2.90
N LEU A 21 6.12 -3.54 4.08
CA LEU A 21 5.29 -2.99 5.14
C LEU A 21 4.51 -1.76 4.64
N PHE A 22 5.19 -0.86 3.93
CA PHE A 22 4.58 0.36 3.40
C PHE A 22 3.47 0.05 2.38
N ILE A 23 3.70 -0.91 1.49
CA ILE A 23 2.69 -1.41 0.55
C ILE A 23 1.49 -1.99 1.31
N GLY A 24 1.73 -2.80 2.34
CA GLY A 24 0.67 -3.35 3.18
C GLY A 24 -0.18 -2.27 3.83
N ILE A 25 0.45 -1.22 4.39
CA ILE A 25 -0.24 -0.06 4.98
C ILE A 25 -1.09 0.65 3.91
N MET A 26 -0.55 0.90 2.71
CA MET A 26 -1.32 1.54 1.63
C MET A 26 -2.55 0.72 1.24
N VAL A 27 -2.43 -0.61 1.13
CA VAL A 27 -3.56 -1.48 0.80
C VAL A 27 -4.63 -1.40 1.89
N VAL A 28 -4.25 -1.48 3.17
CA VAL A 28 -5.19 -1.37 4.28
C VAL A 28 -5.87 0.00 4.29
N ALA A 29 -5.10 1.08 4.13
CA ALA A 29 -5.61 2.44 4.06
C ALA A 29 -6.61 2.60 2.90
N TYR A 30 -6.28 2.09 1.71
CA TYR A 30 -7.17 2.12 0.54
C TYR A 30 -8.49 1.39 0.82
N GLN A 31 -8.42 0.20 1.43
CA GLN A 31 -9.63 -0.55 1.78
C GLN A 31 -10.48 0.16 2.84
N LEU A 32 -9.84 0.81 3.82
CA LEU A 32 -10.53 1.62 4.82
C LEU A 32 -11.20 2.84 4.18
N SER A 33 -10.48 3.59 3.34
CA SER A 33 -11.01 4.74 2.61
C SER A 33 -12.19 4.36 1.71
N ARG A 34 -12.10 3.21 1.04
CA ARG A 34 -13.21 2.67 0.22
C ARG A 34 -14.46 2.33 1.03
N ARG A 35 -14.29 1.87 2.27
CA ARG A 35 -15.42 1.55 3.16
C ARG A 35 -15.99 2.79 3.86
N ALA A 36 -15.13 3.75 4.17
CA ALA A 36 -15.50 4.97 4.88
C ALA A 36 -16.12 6.04 3.96
N ASN A 37 -15.93 5.95 2.64
CA ASN A 37 -16.61 6.81 1.68
C ASN A 37 -17.94 6.18 1.22
N PRO A 38 -19.10 6.59 1.78
CA PRO A 38 -20.42 6.16 1.29
C PRO A 38 -20.72 6.69 -0.12
N VAL A 39 -19.92 7.64 -0.60
CA VAL A 39 -19.98 8.20 -1.94
C VAL A 39 -18.74 7.71 -2.69
N MET A 40 -18.90 6.66 -3.50
CA MET A 40 -17.90 6.39 -4.53
C MET A 40 -17.89 7.59 -5.47
N LEU A 41 -16.86 8.41 -5.39
CA LEU A 41 -16.61 9.43 -6.39
C LEU A 41 -16.13 8.72 -7.66
N ASP A 42 -16.63 9.10 -8.83
CA ASP A 42 -16.09 8.63 -10.10
C ASP A 42 -14.64 9.14 -10.29
N ASP A 43 -13.96 8.70 -11.35
CA ASP A 43 -12.59 9.13 -11.67
C ASP A 43 -12.47 10.64 -11.93
N GLN A 44 -13.59 11.36 -12.03
CA GLN A 44 -13.70 12.82 -12.16
C GLN A 44 -14.04 13.52 -10.83
N GLY A 45 -14.05 12.80 -9.70
CA GLY A 45 -14.35 13.36 -8.38
C GLY A 45 -15.82 13.69 -8.16
N ARG A 46 -16.74 13.16 -8.98
CA ARG A 46 -18.18 13.40 -8.83
C ARG A 46 -18.85 12.28 -8.06
N PRO A 47 -19.83 12.57 -7.19
CA PRO A 47 -20.60 11.52 -6.52
C PRO A 47 -21.26 10.61 -7.56
N GLN A 48 -20.96 9.30 -7.53
CA GLN A 48 -21.73 8.34 -8.31
C GLN A 48 -23.19 8.40 -7.84
N PRO A 49 -24.16 8.57 -8.75
CA PRO A 49 -25.56 8.51 -8.39
C PRO A 49 -25.82 7.11 -7.84
N THR A 50 -25.99 7.01 -6.52
CA THR A 50 -26.49 5.80 -5.88
C THR A 50 -27.84 5.51 -6.51
N SER A 51 -27.89 4.54 -7.42
CA SER A 51 -29.10 4.03 -8.04
C SER A 51 -29.99 3.46 -6.93
N ARG A 52 -30.92 4.27 -6.41
CA ARG A 52 -32.12 3.76 -5.76
C ARG A 52 -32.99 3.17 -6.88
N SER A 53 -32.97 1.84 -7.01
CA SER A 53 -34.09 1.09 -7.59
C SER A 53 -34.99 0.63 -6.46
#